data_AF-A0A968RY41-F1
#
_entry.id   AF-A0A968RY41-F1
#
_cell.length_a   1.000
_cell.length_b   1.000
_cell.length_c   1.000
_cell.angle_alpha   90.00
_cell.angle_beta   90.00
_cell.angle_gamma   90.00
#
_symmetry.space_group_name_H-M   'P 1'
#
loop_
_entity.id
_entity.type
_entity.pdbx_description
1 polymer ?
#
loop_
_entity_poly.entity_id
_entity_poly.type
_entity_poly.pdbx_seq_one_letter_code
_entity_poly.pdbx_strand_id
1 'polypeptide(L)'
;MSIIGTIGNDELFAEGASELVLGLAGDDILDAVPGEGGNILLGGEGNDELLANINDQLFGQEGDDTLDARGGIGSNLLDGGEGRRHSLWGK
;
A
#
# COMPACT_ATOMS: atom_id res chain seq x y z
N MET A 1 -4.79 14.38 0.03
CA MET A 1 -5.37 14.27 1.39
C MET A 1 -4.56 13.23 2.15
N SER A 2 -4.77 13.05 3.45
CA SER A 2 -4.17 11.95 4.20
C SER A 2 -5.24 11.08 4.84
N ILE A 3 -5.05 9.77 4.74
CA ILE A 3 -5.85 8.73 5.37
C ILE A 3 -4.94 8.03 6.37
N ILE A 4 -5.40 7.90 7.61
CA ILE A 4 -4.61 7.36 8.71
C ILE A 4 -5.47 6.31 9.40
N GLY A 5 -4.96 5.08 9.46
CA GLY A 5 -5.49 3.97 10.23
C GLY A 5 -5.21 4.11 11.72
N THR A 6 -5.12 2.97 12.38
CA THR A 6 -5.08 2.82 13.83
C THR A 6 -3.99 1.82 14.21
N ILE A 7 -4.02 1.31 15.44
CA ILE A 7 -3.08 0.27 15.89
C ILE A 7 -3.63 -1.15 15.70
N GLY A 8 -4.76 -1.27 15.01
CA GLY A 8 -5.36 -2.54 14.66
C GLY A 8 -5.70 -2.55 13.18
N ASN A 9 -6.14 -3.71 12.72
CA ASN A 9 -6.37 -3.98 11.31
C ASN A 9 -7.43 -3.05 10.70
N ASP A 10 -7.02 -2.31 9.67
CA ASP A 10 -7.83 -1.34 8.96
C ASP A 10 -8.00 -1.68 7.47
N GLU A 11 -9.07 -1.18 6.88
CA GLU A 11 -9.29 -1.16 5.42
C GLU A 11 -9.33 0.29 4.94
N LEU A 12 -8.34 0.70 4.15
CA LEU A 12 -8.12 2.09 3.77
C LEU A 12 -8.11 2.23 2.24
N PHE A 13 -8.89 3.17 1.71
CA PHE A 13 -9.08 3.37 0.27
C PHE A 13 -8.69 4.80 -0.14
N ALA A 14 -7.70 4.93 -1.03
CA ALA A 14 -7.25 6.20 -1.57
C ALA A 14 -8.03 6.59 -2.84
N GLU A 15 -9.21 7.18 -2.67
CA GLU A 15 -10.10 7.57 -3.77
C GLU A 15 -9.66 8.81 -4.57
N GLY A 16 -8.71 9.57 -4.03
CA GLY A 16 -8.23 10.83 -4.59
C GLY A 16 -6.94 10.73 -5.41
N ALA A 17 -6.44 11.88 -5.82
CA ALA A 17 -5.13 12.02 -6.44
C ALA A 17 -4.07 12.31 -5.38
N SER A 18 -2.93 11.63 -5.48
CA SER A 18 -1.74 11.90 -4.66
C SER A 18 -2.07 11.92 -3.16
N GLU A 19 -2.75 10.87 -2.71
CA GLU A 19 -3.07 10.67 -1.30
C GLU A 19 -1.94 9.96 -0.56
N LEU A 20 -1.82 10.27 0.73
CA LEU A 20 -0.96 9.57 1.66
C LEU A 20 -1.83 8.68 2.54
N VAL A 21 -1.63 7.37 2.47
CA VAL A 21 -2.32 6.36 3.27
C VAL A 21 -1.33 5.73 4.23
N LEU A 22 -1.68 5.70 5.52
CA LEU A 22 -0.86 5.18 6.62
C LEU A 22 -1.67 4.11 7.37
N GLY A 23 -1.29 2.84 7.29
CA GLY A 23 -1.91 1.74 8.05
C GLY A 23 -1.57 1.81 9.54
N LEU A 24 -0.28 2.02 9.83
CA LEU A 24 0.35 2.11 11.15
C LEU A 24 0.68 0.76 11.76
N ALA A 25 -0.19 0.16 12.58
CA ALA A 25 0.08 -1.15 13.15
C ALA A 25 -1.16 -2.04 13.03
N GLY A 26 -0.96 -3.33 12.85
CA GLY A 26 -2.04 -4.26 12.53
C GLY A 26 -1.80 -4.88 11.16
N ASP A 27 -2.57 -5.91 10.83
CA ASP A 27 -2.54 -6.47 9.46
C ASP A 27 -3.57 -5.69 8.62
N ASP A 28 -3.11 -4.75 7.81
CA ASP A 28 -3.94 -3.78 7.11
C ASP A 28 -4.17 -4.09 5.63
N ILE A 29 -5.25 -3.54 5.06
CA ILE A 29 -5.51 -3.52 3.62
C ILE A 29 -5.54 -2.08 3.14
N LEU A 30 -4.60 -1.71 2.27
CA LEU A 30 -4.50 -0.39 1.66
C LEU A 30 -4.68 -0.50 0.15
N ASP A 31 -5.71 0.17 -0.40
CA ASP A 31 -6.04 0.13 -1.82
C ASP A 31 -6.02 1.54 -2.43
N ALA A 32 -5.15 1.75 -3.42
CA ALA A 32 -5.05 3.00 -4.16
C ALA A 32 -6.27 3.29 -5.07
N VAL A 33 -7.17 2.31 -5.24
CA VAL A 33 -8.36 2.23 -6.11
C VAL A 33 -8.20 2.79 -7.54
N PRO A 34 -9.05 2.41 -8.50
CA PRO A 34 -9.00 3.03 -9.83
C PRO A 34 -9.32 4.52 -9.76
N GLY A 35 -8.38 5.39 -10.14
CA GLY A 35 -8.52 6.83 -9.94
C GLY A 35 -7.47 7.69 -10.64
N GLU A 36 -7.11 8.82 -10.04
CA GLU A 36 -6.10 9.75 -10.58
C GLU A 36 -4.66 9.32 -10.29
N GLY A 37 -4.46 8.47 -9.26
CA GLY A 37 -3.17 7.85 -8.92
C GLY A 37 -2.15 8.77 -8.25
N GLY A 38 -0.89 8.32 -8.25
CA GLY A 38 0.22 9.01 -7.59
C GLY A 38 0.18 8.89 -6.07
N ASN A 39 -0.54 7.90 -5.56
CA ASN A 39 -0.75 7.67 -4.14
C ASN A 39 0.49 7.06 -3.48
N ILE A 40 0.64 7.30 -2.19
CA ILE A 40 1.69 6.71 -1.34
C ILE A 40 0.98 5.90 -0.26
N LEU A 41 1.20 4.59 -0.27
CA LEU A 41 0.64 3.64 0.67
C LEU A 41 1.78 3.12 1.56
N LEU A 42 1.63 3.29 2.87
CA LEU A 42 2.56 2.84 3.90
C LEU A 42 1.81 1.85 4.81
N GLY A 43 2.19 0.57 4.76
CA GLY A 43 1.60 -0.49 5.56
C GLY A 43 1.85 -0.25 7.04
N GLY A 44 3.10 -0.44 7.48
CA GLY A 44 3.51 -0.12 8.84
C GLY A 44 4.06 -1.35 9.54
N GLU A 45 3.66 -1.58 10.79
CA GLU A 45 3.96 -2.81 11.53
C GLU A 45 2.83 -3.83 11.33
N GLY A 46 3.12 -4.99 10.76
CA GLY A 46 2.12 -6.04 10.55
C GLY A 46 2.26 -6.68 9.18
N ASN A 47 1.40 -7.64 8.83
CA ASN A 47 1.45 -8.29 7.53
C ASN A 47 0.38 -7.67 6.63
N ASP A 48 0.79 -6.73 5.80
CA ASP A 48 -0.14 -5.87 5.09
C ASP A 48 -0.42 -6.33 3.65
N GLU A 49 -1.58 -5.95 3.11
CA GLU A 49 -1.92 -6.07 1.70
C GLU A 49 -2.06 -4.69 1.07
N LEU A 50 -1.15 -4.35 0.15
CA LEU A 50 -1.12 -3.06 -0.54
C LEU A 50 -1.41 -3.27 -2.03
N LEU A 51 -2.41 -2.56 -2.55
CA LEU A 51 -2.80 -2.62 -3.96
C LEU A 51 -2.51 -1.28 -4.68
N ALA A 52 -1.71 -1.35 -5.73
CA ALA A 52 -1.39 -0.22 -6.59
C ALA A 52 -2.38 -0.09 -7.74
N ASN A 53 -2.57 1.14 -8.20
CA ASN A 53 -3.30 1.47 -9.42
C ASN A 53 -2.43 2.27 -10.41
N ILE A 54 -2.37 3.60 -10.31
CA ILE A 54 -1.76 4.45 -11.34
C ILE A 54 -0.57 5.23 -10.78
N ASN A 55 0.65 4.86 -11.18
CA ASN A 55 1.88 5.53 -10.74
C ASN A 55 2.01 5.65 -9.20
N ASP A 56 1.59 4.63 -8.47
CA ASP A 56 1.56 4.62 -7.01
C ASP A 56 2.86 4.08 -6.41
N GLN A 57 3.09 4.43 -5.14
CA GLN A 57 4.23 3.96 -4.36
C GLN A 57 3.73 3.20 -3.15
N LEU A 58 4.14 1.94 -3.05
CA LEU A 58 3.72 1.01 -2.01
C LEU A 58 4.96 0.64 -1.18
N PHE A 59 4.83 0.78 0.13
CA PHE A 59 5.86 0.46 1.11
C PHE A 59 5.25 -0.44 2.18
N GLY A 60 5.63 -1.72 2.22
CA GLY A 60 5.15 -2.68 3.24
C GLY A 60 5.62 -2.31 4.64
N GLN A 61 6.90 -1.96 4.77
CA GLN A 61 7.58 -1.63 6.03
C GLN A 61 7.89 -2.88 6.85
N GLU A 62 7.47 -3.00 8.12
CA GLU A 62 7.83 -4.13 8.97
C GLU A 62 6.79 -5.25 8.90
N GLY A 63 7.17 -6.42 8.37
CA GLY A 63 6.30 -7.59 8.34
C GLY A 63 6.48 -8.45 7.09
N ASP A 64 5.62 -9.47 6.93
CA ASP A 64 5.61 -10.30 5.72
C ASP A 64 4.46 -9.83 4.80
N ASP A 65 4.72 -8.79 3.99
CA ASP A 65 3.68 -8.09 3.21
C ASP A 65 3.39 -8.68 1.82
N THR A 66 2.20 -8.35 1.32
CA THR A 66 1.80 -8.56 -0.07
C THR A 66 1.59 -7.22 -0.76
N LEU A 67 2.40 -6.94 -1.79
CA LEU A 67 2.29 -5.74 -2.61
C LEU A 67 1.94 -6.15 -4.05
N ASP A 68 0.82 -5.65 -4.57
CA ASP A 68 0.32 -6.01 -5.90
C ASP A 68 0.09 -4.80 -6.80
N ALA A 69 0.77 -4.77 -7.94
CA ALA A 69 0.57 -3.80 -9.00
C ALA A 69 0.18 -4.43 -10.35
N ARG A 70 -0.20 -5.72 -10.39
CA ARG A 70 -0.58 -6.41 -11.65
C ARG A 70 -1.78 -5.79 -12.35
N GLY A 71 -2.69 -5.20 -11.57
CA GLY A 71 -3.85 -4.47 -12.08
C GLY A 71 -3.57 -3.00 -12.39
N GLY A 72 -2.41 -2.50 -11.97
CA GLY A 72 -2.04 -1.11 -12.10
C GLY A 72 -1.47 -0.75 -13.48
N ILE A 73 -1.49 0.54 -13.80
CA ILE A 73 -0.92 1.11 -15.02
C ILE A 73 0.13 2.18 -14.68
N GLY A 74 1.05 2.40 -15.62
CA GLY A 74 2.15 3.35 -15.41
C GLY A 74 3.27 2.78 -14.53
N SER A 75 4.04 3.68 -13.92
CA SER A 75 5.24 3.35 -13.17
C SER A 75 4.93 3.23 -11.69
N ASN A 76 4.50 2.05 -11.26
CA ASN A 76 4.30 1.73 -9.85
C ASN A 76 5.63 1.36 -9.18
N LEU A 77 5.82 1.77 -7.94
CA LEU A 77 6.98 1.42 -7.12
C LEU A 77 6.53 0.55 -5.94
N LEU A 78 7.17 -0.60 -5.78
CA LEU A 78 6.85 -1.54 -4.70
C LEU A 78 8.13 -1.84 -3.91
N ASP A 79 8.12 -1.44 -2.65
CA ASP A 79 9.16 -1.75 -1.66
C ASP A 79 8.54 -2.57 -0.53
N GLY A 80 9.06 -3.78 -0.32
CA GLY A 80 8.60 -4.66 0.75
C GLY A 80 8.99 -4.12 2.13
N GLY A 81 10.08 -3.36 2.24
CA GLY A 81 10.63 -2.96 3.53
C GLY A 81 11.39 -4.10 4.24
N GLU A 82 11.29 -4.09 5.57
CA GLU A 82 11.98 -5.02 6.46
C GLU A 82 11.08 -6.23 6.75
N GLY A 83 11.49 -7.40 6.27
CA GLY A 83 10.69 -8.60 6.41
C GLY A 83 11.41 -9.81 5.84
N ARG A 84 10.94 -11.01 6.18
CA ARG A 84 11.58 -12.24 5.67
C ARG A 84 10.98 -12.67 4.35
N ARG A 85 9.71 -12.38 4.09
CA ARG A 85 8.98 -12.81 2.90
C ARG A 85 7.98 -11.75 2.44
N HIS A 86 8.35 -11.01 1.39
CA HIS A 86 7.41 -10.15 0.68
C HIS A 86 6.99 -10.78 -0.64
N SER A 87 5.69 -10.70 -0.95
CA SER A 87 5.15 -11.08 -2.25
C SER A 87 4.94 -9.83 -3.09
N LEU A 88 5.79 -9.64 -4.10
CA LEU A 88 5.77 -8.47 -4.98
C LEU A 88 5.28 -8.87 -6.36
N TRP A 89 4.15 -8.33 -6.79
CA TRP A 89 3.57 -8.65 -8.09
C TRP A 89 3.51 -7.41 -8.99
N GLY A 90 3.88 -7.57 -10.27
CA GLY A 90 3.75 -6.48 -11.26
C GLY A 90 4.88 -5.45 -11.28
N LYS A 91 6.12 -5.85 -10.94
CA LYS A 91 7.34 -5.03 -11.05
C LYS A 91 7.82 -4.83 -12.49
#